data_AF-A0A7G2MLG0-F1
#
_entry.id   AF-A0A7G2MLG0-F1
#
_cell.length_a   1.000
_cell.length_b   1.000
_cell.length_c   1.000
_cell.angle_alpha   90.00
_cell.angle_beta   90.00
_cell.angle_gamma   90.00
#
_symmetry.space_group_name_H-M   'P 1'
#
loop_
_entity.id
_entity.type
_entity.pdbx_description
1 polymer ?
#
loop_
_entity_poly.entity_id
_entity_poly.type
_entity_poly.pdbx_seq_one_letter_code
_entity_poly.pdbx_strand_id
1 'polypeptide(L)'
;MSKIERDNTMLDLAIKVILEFGDERYDIERVNLNISCQVVSNGENKGRVYYEVLYECGTTKYSWEWNYLVKIYFWKDTGSIDYVVFGDGSNLLKKDMEAIRNEQKQKKVDLNIF
;
A
#
# COMPACT_ATOMS: atom_id res chain seq x y z
N MET A 1 -2.11 -13.15 17.58
CA MET A 1 -1.04 -12.30 17.03
C MET A 1 -0.93 -11.07 17.90
N SER A 2 0.27 -10.75 18.36
CA SER A 2 0.56 -9.53 19.13
C SER A 2 0.52 -8.28 18.24
N LYS A 3 0.45 -7.09 18.85
CA LYS A 3 0.53 -5.81 18.12
C LYS A 3 1.80 -5.71 17.28
N ILE A 4 2.95 -6.10 17.85
CA ILE A 4 4.26 -5.99 17.20
C ILE A 4 4.34 -6.90 15.99
N GLU A 5 3.93 -8.17 16.11
CA GLU A 5 3.93 -9.12 14.99
C GLU A 5 3.01 -8.66 13.86
N ARG A 6 1.82 -8.14 14.20
CA ARG A 6 0.88 -7.57 13.23
C ARG A 6 1.49 -6.39 12.49
N ASP A 7 2.06 -5.43 13.24
CA ASP A 7 2.64 -4.23 12.66
C ASP A 7 3.80 -4.59 11.73
N ASN A 8 4.71 -5.45 12.15
CA ASN A 8 5.81 -5.93 11.30
C ASN A 8 5.29 -6.60 10.03
N THR A 9 4.25 -7.44 10.13
CA THR A 9 3.64 -8.10 8.96
C THR A 9 3.06 -7.07 7.98
N MET A 10 2.35 -6.05 8.49
CA MET A 10 1.79 -4.99 7.64
C MET A 10 2.89 -4.16 6.98
N LEU A 11 3.98 -3.86 7.69
CA LEU A 11 5.11 -3.13 7.14
C LEU A 11 5.84 -3.93 6.07
N ASP A 12 6.09 -5.22 6.27
CA ASP A 12 6.69 -6.09 5.25
C ASP A 12 5.84 -6.14 3.97
N LEU A 13 4.52 -6.21 4.12
CA LEU A 13 3.58 -6.17 2.98
C LEU A 13 3.54 -4.81 2.31
N ALA A 14 3.54 -3.73 3.10
CA ALA A 14 3.57 -2.36 2.60
C ALA A 14 4.80 -2.12 1.72
N ILE A 15 5.98 -2.47 2.21
CA ILE A 15 7.26 -2.33 1.48
C ILE A 15 7.20 -3.08 0.15
N LYS A 16 6.73 -4.34 0.16
CA LYS A 16 6.60 -5.14 -1.06
C LYS A 16 5.71 -4.47 -2.10
N VAL A 17 4.57 -3.93 -1.68
CA VAL A 17 3.64 -3.26 -2.58
C VAL A 17 4.21 -1.95 -3.12
N ILE A 18 4.92 -1.18 -2.30
CA ILE A 18 5.57 0.06 -2.75
C ILE A 18 6.66 -0.26 -3.77
N LEU A 19 7.50 -1.27 -3.53
CA LEU A 19 8.55 -1.68 -4.47
C LEU A 19 7.98 -2.27 -5.77
N GLU A 20 6.81 -2.89 -5.71
CA GLU A 20 6.18 -3.53 -6.86
C GLU A 20 5.43 -2.54 -7.76
N PHE A 21 4.79 -1.52 -7.17
CA PHE A 21 3.87 -0.63 -7.90
C PHE A 21 4.25 0.86 -7.84
N GLY A 22 5.08 1.27 -6.88
CA GLY A 22 5.65 2.60 -6.82
C GLY A 22 6.82 2.75 -7.80
N ASP A 23 7.10 3.98 -8.21
CA ASP A 23 8.32 4.30 -8.95
C ASP A 23 9.51 4.63 -8.03
N GLU A 24 10.64 4.99 -8.65
CA GLU A 24 11.91 5.30 -7.97
C GLU A 24 11.83 6.44 -6.94
N ARG A 25 10.78 7.26 -6.95
CA ARG A 25 10.60 8.39 -6.04
C ARG A 25 10.09 7.95 -4.66
N TYR A 26 9.55 6.74 -4.54
CA TYR A 26 9.05 6.17 -3.29
C TYR A 26 10.18 5.49 -2.49
N ASP A 27 11.19 6.27 -2.13
CA ASP A 27 12.26 5.85 -1.22
C ASP A 27 11.78 5.87 0.24
N ILE A 28 11.65 4.69 0.82
CA ILE A 28 11.08 4.45 2.15
C ILE A 28 12.14 4.34 3.26
N GLU A 29 13.44 4.45 2.95
CA GLU A 29 14.50 4.16 3.94
C GLU A 29 14.62 5.24 5.04
N ARG A 30 13.99 6.42 4.89
CA ARG A 30 14.13 7.57 5.81
C ARG A 30 12.86 8.39 6.01
N VAL A 31 11.73 7.74 6.21
CA VAL A 31 10.43 8.41 6.27
C VAL A 31 9.74 8.15 7.60
N ASN A 32 9.04 9.15 8.12
CA ASN A 32 8.24 8.96 9.33
C ASN A 32 7.09 8.01 9.00
N LEU A 33 6.88 7.06 9.90
CA LEU A 33 5.89 6.00 9.75
C LEU A 33 4.85 6.12 10.85
N ASN A 34 3.58 6.05 10.47
CA ASN A 34 2.48 5.99 11.41
C ASN A 34 1.53 4.85 11.04
N ILE A 35 1.05 4.12 12.05
CA ILE A 35 0.02 3.10 11.89
C ILE A 35 -1.18 3.53 12.72
N SER A 36 -2.26 3.91 12.04
CA SER A 36 -3.51 4.34 12.67
C SER A 36 -4.64 3.35 12.39
N CYS A 37 -5.75 3.49 13.12
CA CYS A 37 -6.90 2.60 13.02
C CYS A 37 -8.12 3.46 12.69
N GLN A 38 -8.82 3.17 11.59
CA GLN A 38 -9.90 4.00 11.09
C GLN A 38 -11.17 3.18 10.85
N VAL A 39 -12.31 3.71 11.27
CA VAL A 39 -13.62 3.11 11.02
C VAL A 39 -14.20 3.67 9.74
N VAL A 40 -14.67 2.79 8.87
CA VAL A 40 -15.34 3.18 7.62
C VAL A 40 -16.68 3.84 7.95
N SER A 41 -16.84 5.10 7.56
CA SER A 41 -18.00 5.91 7.93
C SER A 41 -19.17 5.80 6.95
N ASN A 42 -18.93 5.35 5.73
CA ASN A 42 -19.88 5.36 4.62
C ASN A 42 -19.70 4.17 3.65
N GLY A 43 -20.65 4.03 2.70
CA GLY A 43 -20.61 2.98 1.66
C GLY A 43 -20.94 1.57 2.15
N GLU A 44 -20.70 0.59 1.27
CA GLU A 44 -20.99 -0.84 1.51
C GLU A 44 -20.21 -1.42 2.68
N ASN A 45 -19.02 -0.90 2.95
CA ASN A 45 -18.15 -1.35 4.04
C ASN A 45 -18.33 -0.57 5.36
N LYS A 46 -19.38 0.25 5.49
CA LYS A 46 -19.63 1.06 6.69
C LYS A 46 -19.56 0.21 7.97
N GLY A 47 -18.84 0.70 8.97
CA GLY A 47 -18.66 0.05 10.26
C GLY A 47 -17.51 -0.96 10.32
N ARG A 48 -16.93 -1.33 9.17
CA ARG A 48 -15.66 -2.07 9.15
C ARG A 48 -14.50 -1.16 9.56
N VAL A 49 -13.34 -1.76 9.82
CA VAL A 49 -12.16 -1.05 10.34
C VAL A 49 -10.95 -1.37 9.48
N TYR A 50 -10.16 -0.36 9.18
CA TYR A 50 -8.84 -0.49 8.58
C TYR A 50 -7.74 -0.14 9.57
N TYR A 51 -6.58 -0.76 9.38
CA TYR A 51 -5.31 -0.12 9.72
C TYR A 51 -4.86 0.71 8.52
N GLU A 52 -4.52 1.97 8.76
CA GLU A 52 -3.84 2.82 7.78
C GLU A 52 -2.36 2.86 8.14
N VAL A 53 -1.51 2.41 7.21
CA VAL A 53 -0.07 2.60 7.28
C VAL A 53 0.28 3.81 6.43
N LEU A 54 0.76 4.86 7.09
CA LEU A 54 1.14 6.12 6.48
C LEU A 54 2.66 6.27 6.49
N TYR A 55 3.23 6.40 5.29
CA TYR A 55 4.60 6.85 5.09
C TYR A 55 4.55 8.35 4.77
N GLU A 56 4.98 9.17 5.72
CA GLU A 56 4.98 10.62 5.58
C GLU A 56 6.10 11.10 4.66
N CYS A 57 5.91 12.25 4.02
CA CYS A 57 7.00 12.87 3.29
C CYS A 57 8.03 13.45 4.28
N GLY A 58 9.17 12.78 4.43
CA GLY A 58 10.28 13.25 5.25
C GLY A 58 11.05 14.38 4.58
N THR A 59 10.50 15.61 4.51
CA THR A 59 11.18 16.81 3.98
C THR A 59 12.01 16.58 2.71
N THR A 60 11.57 15.69 1.81
CA THR A 60 12.36 15.29 0.66
C THR A 60 12.20 16.27 -0.50
N LYS A 61 13.15 16.19 -1.42
CA LYS A 61 13.35 16.94 -2.68
C LYS A 61 12.12 17.12 -3.59
N TYR A 62 10.98 16.49 -3.30
CA TYR A 62 9.81 16.42 -4.16
C TYR A 62 8.57 16.98 -3.45
N SER A 63 7.85 17.88 -4.13
CA SER A 63 6.53 18.35 -3.70
C SER A 63 5.49 17.33 -4.15
N TRP A 64 4.95 16.55 -3.21
CA TRP A 64 3.85 15.63 -3.47
C TRP A 64 2.52 16.37 -3.45
N GLU A 65 1.55 15.92 -4.23
CA GLU A 65 0.23 16.56 -4.27
C GLU A 65 -0.49 16.45 -2.91
N TRP A 66 -0.26 15.36 -2.16
CA TRP A 66 -0.99 15.06 -0.92
C TRP A 66 -0.15 15.21 0.36
N ASN A 67 1.07 15.74 0.27
CA ASN A 67 2.01 15.95 1.39
C ASN A 67 2.37 14.67 2.19
N TYR A 68 2.15 13.48 1.62
CA TYR A 68 2.66 12.20 2.11
C TYR A 68 3.22 11.39 0.94
N LEU A 69 4.00 10.34 1.24
CA LEU A 69 4.53 9.45 0.20
C LEU A 69 3.52 8.39 -0.17
N VAL A 70 3.03 7.61 0.79
CA VAL A 70 2.04 6.58 0.50
C VAL A 70 1.19 6.27 1.71
N LYS A 71 -0.08 5.93 1.46
CA LYS A 71 -1.01 5.37 2.41
C LYS A 71 -1.44 3.99 1.96
N ILE A 72 -1.43 3.04 2.87
CA ILE A 72 -1.83 1.66 2.59
C ILE A 72 -2.88 1.25 3.62
N TYR A 73 -4.01 0.77 3.11
CA TYR A 73 -5.16 0.41 3.93
C TYR A 73 -5.26 -1.11 4.04
N PHE A 74 -5.19 -1.62 5.26
CA PHE A 74 -5.32 -3.03 5.59
C PHE A 74 -6.62 -3.27 6.32
N TRP A 75 -7.40 -4.24 5.89
CA TRP A 75 -8.57 -4.70 6.62
C TRP A 75 -8.17 -5.22 8.01
N LYS A 76 -8.80 -4.73 9.07
CA LYS A 76 -8.44 -5.11 10.46
C LYS A 76 -8.75 -6.57 10.78
N ASP A 77 -9.82 -7.10 10.20
CA ASP A 77 -10.31 -8.46 10.40
C ASP A 77 -9.45 -9.52 9.67
N THR A 78 -8.97 -9.22 8.46
CA THR A 78 -8.20 -10.18 7.64
C THR A 78 -6.70 -9.89 7.57
N GLY A 79 -6.28 -8.66 7.85
CA GLY A 79 -4.91 -8.19 7.59
C GLY A 79 -4.58 -8.04 6.11
N SER A 80 -5.55 -8.18 5.20
CA SER A 80 -5.31 -8.03 3.76
C SER A 80 -5.35 -6.57 3.33
N ILE A 81 -4.48 -6.19 2.39
CA ILE A 81 -4.54 -4.88 1.74
C ILE A 81 -5.84 -4.73 0.97
N ASP A 82 -6.49 -3.58 1.14
CA ASP A 82 -7.69 -3.19 0.40
C ASP A 82 -7.35 -2.25 -0.75
N TYR A 83 -6.61 -1.18 -0.47
CA TYR A 83 -6.11 -0.26 -1.47
C TYR A 83 -4.88 0.53 -0.99
N VAL A 84 -4.19 1.10 -1.97
CA VAL A 84 -2.97 1.92 -1.81
C VAL A 84 -3.23 3.27 -2.45
N VAL A 85 -2.80 4.35 -1.81
CA VAL A 85 -2.84 5.70 -2.35
C VAL A 85 -1.44 6.28 -2.31
N PHE A 86 -0.93 6.65 -3.47
CA PHE A 86 0.38 7.24 -3.63
C PHE A 86 0.30 8.77 -3.52
N GLY A 87 1.40 9.39 -3.12
CA GLY A 87 1.50 10.83 -2.89
C GLY A 87 1.33 11.70 -4.14
N ASP A 88 1.46 11.10 -5.32
CA ASP A 88 1.16 11.73 -6.62
C ASP A 88 -0.33 11.70 -7.01
N GLY A 89 -1.20 11.23 -6.12
CA GLY A 89 -2.65 11.16 -6.33
C GLY A 89 -3.13 9.88 -7.00
N SER A 90 -2.23 9.03 -7.50
CA SER A 90 -2.61 7.72 -8.02
C SER A 90 -3.03 6.76 -6.91
N ASN A 91 -3.88 5.79 -7.24
CA ASN A 91 -4.32 4.77 -6.30
C ASN A 91 -4.49 3.41 -7.00
N LEU A 92 -4.36 2.34 -6.23
CA LEU A 92 -4.56 0.97 -6.68
C LEU A 92 -5.42 0.20 -5.69
N LEU A 93 -6.53 -0.37 -6.19
CA LEU A 93 -7.35 -1.30 -5.42
C LEU A 93 -6.72 -2.69 -5.45
N LYS A 94 -7.04 -3.53 -4.47
CA LYS A 94 -6.59 -4.93 -4.42
C LYS A 94 -6.81 -5.68 -5.73
N LYS A 95 -8.00 -5.54 -6.31
CA LYS A 95 -8.36 -6.20 -7.58
C LYS A 95 -7.47 -5.74 -8.75
N ASP A 96 -7.06 -4.47 -8.76
CA ASP A 96 -6.24 -3.91 -9.84
C ASP A 96 -4.79 -4.39 -9.69
N MET A 97 -4.28 -4.43 -8.45
CA MET A 97 -2.97 -5.04 -8.15
C MET A 97 -2.93 -6.52 -8.56
N GLU A 98 -3.99 -7.28 -8.31
CA GLU A 98 -4.10 -8.69 -8.69
C GLU A 98 -4.15 -8.86 -10.22
N ALA A 99 -4.89 -8.01 -10.93
CA ALA A 99 -4.94 -8.01 -12.38
C ALA A 99 -3.55 -7.74 -12.99
N ILE A 100 -2.85 -6.70 -12.52
CA ILE A 100 -1.49 -6.35 -12.97
C ILE A 100 -0.53 -7.52 -12.75
N ARG A 101 -0.56 -8.16 -11.57
CA ARG A 101 0.27 -9.33 -11.27
C ARG A 101 0.00 -10.50 -12.21
N ASN A 102 -1.27 -10.75 -12.54
CA ASN A 102 -1.64 -11.83 -13.44
C ASN A 102 -1.17 -11.55 -14.87
N GLU A 103 -1.30 -10.31 -15.35
CA GLU A 103 -0.77 -9.89 -16.65
C GLU A 103 0.75 -10.01 -16.74
N GLN A 104 1.48 -9.59 -15.69
CA GLN A 104 2.94 -9.73 -15.62
C GLN A 104 3.38 -11.20 -15.64
N LYS A 105 2.66 -12.09 -14.92
CA LYS A 105 2.91 -13.53 -14.95
C LYS A 105 2.68 -14.12 -16.33
N GLN A 106 1.59 -13.75 -17.00
CA GLN A 106 1.29 -14.24 -18.35
C GLN A 106 2.38 -13.81 -19.34
N LYS A 107 2.76 -12.52 -19.35
CA LYS A 107 3.85 -12.02 -20.20
C LYS A 107 5.16 -12.76 -19.97
N LYS A 108 5.50 -13.08 -18.71
CA LYS A 108 6.72 -13.83 -18.39
C LYS A 108 6.66 -15.28 -18.88
N VAL A 109 5.50 -15.91 -18.83
CA VAL A 109 5.29 -17.25 -19.42
C VAL A 109 5.49 -17.17 -20.94
N ASP A 110 4.89 -16.19 -21.60
CA ASP A 110 4.96 -16.03 -23.05
C ASP A 110 6.40 -15.76 -23.54
N LEU A 111 7.20 -14.99 -22.78
CA LEU A 111 8.62 -14.76 -23.08
C LEU A 111 9.50 -16.00 -22.92
N ASN A 112 9.12 -16.96 -22.08
CA ASN A 112 9.91 -18.16 -21.80
C ASN A 112 9.61 -19.33 -22.77
N ILE A 113 8.73 -19.13 -23.75
CA ILE A 113 8.35 -20.15 -24.75
C ILE A 113 9.10 -19.92 -26.09
N PHE A 114 10.06 -18.99 -26.13
CA PHE A 114 10.99 -18.75 -27.25
C PHE A 114 12.44 -18.95 -26.80
#